data_AF-A0AAP7M0K8-F1
#
_entry.id   AF-A0AAP7M0K8-F1
#
_cell.length_a   1.000
_cell.length_b   1.000
_cell.length_c   1.000
_cell.angle_alpha   90.00
_cell.angle_beta   90.00
_cell.angle_gamma   90.00
#
_symmetry.space_group_name_H-M   'P 1'
#
loop_
_entity.id
_entity.type
_entity.pdbx_description
1 polymer ?
#
loop_
_entity_poly.entity_id
_entity_poly.type
_entity_poly.pdbx_seq_one_letter_code
_entity_poly.pdbx_strand_id
1 'polypeptide(L)'
;MKFSNRLLLFLAGVVFVLLGLFLFTNPVANLVAYSWWIAFGLLVSSIAAILGYFSVPKELRSPAHLFQGIVNLLLALYLVAYGFVTLPVVIPTILGIWLIVEAIIVFFKGNRLGLIFPIIGNHIMWIALLAFLLGLVILFNPVATSVFVVYVVAFAFLIVGFTYILDAFRK
;
A
#
# COMPACT_ATOMS: atom_id res chain seq x y z
N MET A 1 34.44 -7.29 -10.69
CA MET A 1 33.05 -6.83 -10.44
C MET A 1 31.94 -7.75 -11.01
N LYS A 2 32.16 -8.60 -12.02
CA LYS A 2 31.09 -9.44 -12.62
C LYS A 2 30.58 -10.59 -11.74
N PHE A 3 31.46 -11.34 -11.05
CA PHE A 3 31.07 -12.50 -10.24
C PHE A 3 30.23 -12.14 -9.00
N SER A 4 30.63 -11.10 -8.28
CA SER A 4 29.89 -10.60 -7.11
C SER A 4 28.46 -10.19 -7.48
N ASN A 5 28.25 -9.57 -8.64
CA ASN A 5 26.92 -9.17 -9.10
C ASN A 5 26.04 -10.39 -9.44
N ARG A 6 26.60 -11.44 -10.05
CA ARG A 6 25.86 -12.69 -10.32
C ARG A 6 25.47 -13.40 -9.03
N LEU A 7 26.38 -13.49 -8.07
CA LEU A 7 26.09 -14.09 -6.76
C LEU A 7 25.00 -13.31 -6.01
N LEU A 8 25.05 -11.98 -6.03
CA LEU A 8 24.02 -11.14 -5.41
C LEU A 8 22.65 -11.33 -6.07
N LEU A 9 22.59 -11.39 -7.40
CA LEU A 9 21.34 -11.66 -8.13
C LEU A 9 20.78 -13.05 -7.79
N PHE A 10 21.63 -14.08 -7.76
CA PHE A 10 21.21 -15.43 -7.39
C PHE A 10 20.65 -15.47 -5.96
N LEU A 11 21.37 -14.92 -4.99
CA LEU A 11 20.94 -14.88 -3.59
C LEU A 11 19.66 -14.08 -3.41
N ALA A 12 19.56 -12.90 -4.03
CA ALA A 12 18.34 -12.10 -4.01
C ALA A 12 17.17 -12.88 -4.62
N GLY A 13 17.39 -13.56 -5.74
CA GLY A 13 16.37 -14.37 -6.40
C GLY A 13 15.87 -15.52 -5.52
N VAL A 14 16.78 -16.26 -4.88
CA VAL A 14 16.43 -17.31 -3.91
C VAL A 14 15.61 -16.74 -2.74
N VAL A 15 16.02 -15.60 -2.18
CA VAL A 15 15.27 -14.93 -1.11
C VAL A 15 13.85 -14.58 -1.56
N PHE A 16 13.68 -13.99 -2.74
CA PHE A 16 12.36 -13.66 -3.27
C PHE A 16 11.49 -14.89 -3.51
N VAL A 17 12.04 -15.99 -4.03
CA VAL A 17 11.30 -17.25 -4.19
C VAL A 17 10.86 -17.79 -2.82
N LEU A 18 11.76 -17.83 -1.84
CA LEU A 18 11.44 -18.31 -0.49
C LEU A 18 10.37 -17.44 0.18
N LEU A 19 10.46 -16.12 0.04
CA LEU A 19 9.44 -15.19 0.54
C LEU A 19 8.09 -15.42 -0.15
N GLY A 20 8.07 -15.57 -1.47
CA GLY A 20 6.85 -15.87 -2.23
C GLY A 20 6.19 -17.18 -1.78
N LEU A 21 6.97 -18.26 -1.62
CA LEU A 21 6.46 -19.55 -1.12
C LEU A 21 5.97 -19.45 0.33
N PHE A 22 6.71 -18.75 1.19
CA PHE A 22 6.33 -18.53 2.59
C PHE A 22 4.97 -17.84 2.69
N LEU A 23 4.70 -16.84 1.84
CA LEU A 23 3.43 -16.13 1.81
C LEU A 23 2.21 -17.05 1.57
N PHE A 24 2.37 -18.11 0.77
CA PHE A 24 1.30 -19.07 0.48
C PHE A 24 1.00 -20.05 1.63
N THR A 25 1.92 -20.26 2.57
CA THR A 25 1.76 -21.29 3.62
C THR A 25 0.61 -21.00 4.58
N ASN A 26 0.50 -19.75 5.04
CA ASN A 26 -0.59 -19.29 5.88
C ASN A 26 -0.86 -17.80 5.61
N PRO A 27 -1.63 -17.48 4.55
CA PRO A 27 -1.79 -16.11 4.09
C PRO A 27 -2.50 -15.22 5.12
N VAL A 28 -3.37 -15.79 5.96
CA VAL A 28 -4.04 -15.05 7.04
C VAL A 28 -3.06 -14.70 8.14
N ALA A 29 -2.27 -15.65 8.63
CA ALA A 29 -1.25 -15.37 9.66
C ALA A 29 -0.19 -14.38 9.14
N ASN A 30 0.24 -14.56 7.89
CA ASN A 30 1.16 -13.67 7.21
C ASN A 30 0.58 -12.25 7.11
N LEU A 31 -0.69 -12.13 6.70
CA LEU A 31 -1.39 -10.85 6.64
C LEU A 31 -1.38 -10.12 7.99
N VAL A 32 -1.61 -10.85 9.09
CA VAL A 32 -1.56 -10.28 10.44
C VAL A 32 -0.19 -9.66 10.73
N ALA A 33 0.88 -10.40 10.44
CA ALA A 33 2.26 -9.92 10.61
C ALA A 33 2.55 -8.69 9.74
N TYR A 34 2.16 -8.70 8.46
CA TYR A 34 2.37 -7.56 7.56
C TYR A 34 1.55 -6.34 7.97
N SER A 35 0.29 -6.51 8.38
CA SER A 35 -0.54 -5.41 8.85
C SER A 35 0.08 -4.71 10.07
N TRP A 36 0.76 -5.46 10.94
CA TRP A 36 1.48 -4.88 12.06
C TRP A 36 2.75 -4.13 11.62
N TRP A 37 3.51 -4.67 10.66
CA TRP A 37 4.64 -3.95 10.06
C TRP A 37 4.21 -2.66 9.36
N ILE A 38 3.05 -2.66 8.70
CA ILE A 38 2.46 -1.45 8.09
C ILE A 38 2.11 -0.43 9.17
N ALA A 39 1.46 -0.86 10.27
CA ALA A 39 1.13 0.03 11.38
C ALA A 39 2.37 0.65 12.03
N PHE A 40 3.42 -0.17 12.25
CA PHE A 40 4.69 0.31 12.80
C PHE A 40 5.44 1.24 11.82
N GLY A 41 5.44 0.90 10.53
CA GLY A 41 5.98 1.76 9.48
C GLY A 41 5.28 3.13 9.45
N LEU A 42 3.94 3.14 9.56
CA LEU A 42 3.17 4.37 9.66
C LEU A 42 3.54 5.17 10.91
N LEU A 43 3.71 4.51 12.06
CA LEU A 43 4.11 5.14 13.33
C LEU A 43 5.45 5.85 13.17
N VAL A 44 6.47 5.12 12.69
CA VAL A 44 7.82 5.67 12.45
C VAL A 44 7.77 6.82 11.45
N SER A 45 7.04 6.65 10.33
CA SER A 45 6.92 7.71 9.32
C SER A 45 6.22 8.96 9.84
N SER A 46 5.23 8.82 10.73
CA SER A 46 4.48 9.93 11.29
C SER A 46 5.31 10.72 12.28
N ILE A 47 6.09 10.01 13.12
CA ILE A 47 7.08 10.64 14.00
C ILE A 47 8.12 11.37 13.16
N ALA A 48 8.67 10.73 12.12
CA ALA A 48 9.65 11.35 11.23
C ALA A 48 9.09 12.60 10.52
N ALA A 49 7.82 12.58 10.09
CA ALA A 49 7.18 13.73 9.47
C ALA A 49 7.05 14.92 10.44
N ILE A 50 6.67 14.67 11.70
CA ILE A 50 6.57 15.70 12.74
C ILE A 50 7.96 16.27 13.06
N LEU A 51 8.97 15.42 13.27
CA LEU A 51 10.34 15.85 13.51
C LEU A 51 10.92 16.64 12.31
N GLY A 52 10.64 16.16 11.10
CA GLY A 52 11.01 16.80 9.84
C GLY A 52 10.41 18.19 9.69
N TYR A 53 9.15 18.40 10.08
CA TYR A 53 8.51 19.72 10.09
C TYR A 53 9.31 20.73 10.93
N PHE A 54 9.80 20.33 12.11
CA PHE A 54 10.60 21.21 12.97
C PHE A 54 12.06 21.40 12.51
N SER A 55 12.53 20.57 11.57
CA SER A 55 13.88 20.64 11.01
C SER A 55 14.01 21.67 9.86
N VAL A 56 12.90 22.17 9.33
CA VAL A 56 12.86 23.17 8.24
C VAL A 56 12.76 24.60 8.80
N PRO A 57 13.34 25.64 8.14
CA PRO A 57 13.17 27.05 8.51
C PRO A 57 11.70 27.46 8.65
N LYS A 58 11.39 28.41 9.55
CA LYS A 58 10.01 28.77 9.92
C LYS A 58 9.19 29.28 8.74
N GLU A 59 9.85 29.94 7.80
CA GLU A 59 9.27 30.57 6.62
C GLU A 59 8.73 29.55 5.60
N LEU A 60 9.26 28.32 5.64
CA LEU A 60 8.88 27.22 4.74
C LEU A 60 7.96 26.19 5.42
N ARG A 61 7.61 26.41 6.69
CA ARG A 61 6.73 25.51 7.44
C ARG A 61 5.29 25.71 7.02
N SER A 62 4.66 24.67 6.50
CA SER A 62 3.22 24.63 6.29
C SER A 62 2.52 23.99 7.49
N PRO A 63 1.59 24.69 8.18
CA PRO A 63 0.78 24.11 9.25
C PRO A 63 0.02 22.84 8.82
N ALA A 64 -0.34 22.75 7.53
CA ALA A 64 -0.99 21.57 6.98
C ALA A 64 -0.11 20.31 7.07
N HIS A 65 1.20 20.43 6.87
CA HIS A 65 2.12 19.29 7.01
C HIS A 65 2.21 18.80 8.45
N LEU A 66 2.25 19.70 9.43
CA LEU A 66 2.24 19.33 10.85
C LEU A 66 0.93 18.65 11.23
N PHE A 67 -0.20 19.23 10.81
CA PHE A 67 -1.52 18.66 11.06
C PHE A 67 -1.65 17.25 10.47
N GLN A 68 -1.24 17.06 9.20
CA GLN A 68 -1.21 15.75 8.56
C GLN A 68 -0.35 14.75 9.34
N GLY A 69 0.84 15.17 9.78
CA GLY A 69 1.74 14.34 10.59
C GLY A 69 1.09 13.90 11.91
N ILE A 70 0.40 14.81 12.59
CA ILE A 70 -0.31 14.52 13.85
C ILE A 70 -1.48 13.57 13.62
N VAL A 71 -2.31 13.80 12.60
CA VAL A 71 -3.44 12.91 12.27
C VAL A 71 -2.94 11.51 11.95
N ASN A 72 -1.87 11.40 11.14
CA ASN A 72 -1.27 10.12 10.80
C ASN A 72 -0.67 9.43 12.04
N LEU A 73 -0.08 10.19 12.97
CA LEU A 73 0.43 9.65 14.23
C LEU A 73 -0.69 9.06 15.09
N LEU A 74 -1.81 9.77 15.22
CA LEU A 74 -2.97 9.28 15.97
C LEU A 74 -3.53 8.00 15.34
N LEU A 75 -3.64 7.95 14.01
CA LEU A 75 -4.04 6.75 13.28
C LEU A 75 -3.06 5.60 13.53
N ALA A 76 -1.75 5.86 13.46
CA ALA A 76 -0.73 4.84 13.70
C ALA A 76 -0.80 4.27 15.12
N LEU A 77 -0.93 5.14 16.13
CA LEU A 77 -1.09 4.72 17.52
C LEU A 77 -2.35 3.88 17.72
N TYR A 78 -3.47 4.29 17.10
CA TYR A 78 -4.70 3.52 17.10
C TYR A 78 -4.49 2.13 16.50
N LEU A 79 -3.86 2.03 15.32
CA LEU A 79 -3.60 0.74 14.65
C LEU A 79 -2.68 -0.16 15.48
N VAL A 80 -1.59 0.38 16.02
CA VAL A 80 -0.67 -0.40 16.87
C VAL A 80 -1.38 -0.91 18.13
N ALA A 81 -2.33 -0.14 18.68
CA ALA A 81 -3.08 -0.51 19.88
C ALA A 81 -4.25 -1.49 19.64
N TYR A 82 -4.84 -1.54 18.44
CA TYR A 82 -6.10 -2.27 18.17
C TYR A 82 -5.98 -3.81 18.19
N GLY A 83 -4.79 -4.33 18.47
CA GLY A 83 -4.52 -5.76 18.63
C GLY A 83 -4.14 -6.45 17.33
N PHE A 84 -3.18 -7.38 17.41
CA PHE A 84 -2.56 -8.03 16.25
C PHE A 84 -3.59 -8.62 15.28
N VAL A 85 -4.56 -9.38 15.79
CA VAL A 85 -5.51 -10.20 15.02
C VAL A 85 -6.56 -9.40 14.22
N THR A 86 -6.86 -8.17 14.61
CA THR A 86 -7.97 -7.38 14.02
C THR A 86 -7.52 -6.49 12.87
N LEU A 87 -6.22 -6.16 12.79
CA LEU A 87 -5.64 -5.31 11.75
C LEU A 87 -5.92 -5.77 10.30
N PRO A 88 -5.90 -7.09 9.99
CA PRO A 88 -6.35 -7.62 8.71
C PRO A 88 -7.77 -7.23 8.28
N VAL A 89 -8.62 -6.80 9.21
CA VAL A 89 -9.98 -6.32 8.93
C VAL A 89 -10.00 -4.79 8.92
N VAL A 90 -9.35 -4.16 9.91
CA VAL A 90 -9.44 -2.71 10.13
C VAL A 90 -8.76 -1.92 9.02
N ILE A 91 -7.53 -2.28 8.63
CA ILE A 91 -6.78 -1.54 7.60
C ILE A 91 -7.55 -1.53 6.27
N PRO A 92 -8.00 -2.68 5.72
CA PRO A 92 -8.76 -2.67 4.46
C PRO A 92 -10.10 -1.99 4.60
N THR A 93 -10.75 -2.06 5.76
CA THR A 93 -12.01 -1.32 5.99
C THR A 93 -11.79 0.19 5.87
N ILE A 94 -10.75 0.72 6.51
CA ILE A 94 -10.37 2.14 6.40
C ILE A 94 -10.06 2.48 4.93
N LEU A 95 -9.29 1.64 4.24
CA LEU A 95 -8.96 1.82 2.83
C LEU A 95 -10.20 1.80 1.94
N GLY A 96 -11.15 0.88 2.17
CA GLY A 96 -12.38 0.76 1.41
C GLY A 96 -13.28 2.00 1.57
N ILE A 97 -13.44 2.50 2.80
CA ILE A 97 -14.18 3.75 3.06
C ILE A 97 -13.49 4.93 2.37
N TRP A 98 -12.18 5.06 2.55
CA TRP A 98 -11.42 6.15 1.94
C TRP A 98 -11.53 6.12 0.41
N LEU A 99 -11.38 4.94 -0.21
CA LEU A 99 -11.48 4.77 -1.66
C LEU A 99 -12.87 5.15 -2.18
N ILE A 100 -13.94 4.80 -1.47
CA ILE A 100 -15.31 5.20 -1.82
C ILE A 100 -15.45 6.73 -1.79
N VAL A 101 -14.98 7.39 -0.72
CA VAL A 101 -15.07 8.85 -0.59
C VAL A 101 -14.28 9.54 -1.71
N GLU A 102 -13.04 9.11 -1.97
CA GLU A 102 -12.23 9.63 -3.08
C GLU A 102 -12.89 9.40 -4.44
N ALA A 103 -13.43 8.20 -4.67
CA ALA A 103 -14.12 7.88 -5.91
C ALA A 103 -15.31 8.82 -6.15
N ILE A 104 -16.11 9.09 -5.13
CA ILE A 104 -17.23 10.04 -5.22
C ILE A 104 -16.73 11.45 -5.58
N ILE A 105 -15.69 11.94 -4.90
CA ILE A 105 -15.10 13.26 -5.18
C ILE A 105 -14.57 13.33 -6.63
N VAL A 106 -13.82 12.30 -7.05
CA VAL A 106 -13.21 12.24 -8.39
C VAL A 106 -14.29 12.11 -9.47
N PHE A 107 -15.39 11.40 -9.22
CA PHE A 107 -16.51 11.30 -10.14
C PHE A 107 -17.11 12.69 -10.44
N PHE A 108 -17.38 13.49 -9.41
CA PHE A 108 -17.89 14.85 -9.59
C PHE A 108 -16.89 15.78 -10.28
N LYS A 109 -15.58 15.64 -9.98
CA LYS A 109 -14.52 16.36 -10.70
C LYS A 109 -14.49 15.99 -12.19
N GLY A 110 -14.58 14.69 -12.50
CA GLY A 110 -14.63 14.17 -13.86
C GLY A 110 -15.84 14.68 -14.64
N ASN A 111 -17.02 14.70 -14.01
CA ASN A 111 -18.24 15.23 -14.62
C ASN A 111 -18.11 16.72 -14.98
N ARG A 112 -17.55 17.54 -14.07
CA ARG A 112 -17.28 18.97 -14.36
C ARG A 112 -16.25 19.13 -15.46
N LEU A 113 -15.19 18.33 -15.45
CA LEU A 113 -14.16 18.37 -16.49
C LEU A 113 -14.72 17.96 -17.85
N GLY A 114 -15.68 17.03 -17.89
CA GLY A 114 -16.37 16.58 -19.11
C GLY A 114 -17.13 17.68 -19.84
N LEU A 115 -17.48 18.77 -19.15
CA LEU A 115 -18.09 19.96 -19.78
C LEU A 115 -17.09 20.72 -20.67
N ILE A 116 -15.79 20.59 -20.40
CA ILE A 116 -14.70 21.28 -21.11
C ILE A 116 -13.95 20.30 -22.03
N PHE A 117 -13.64 19.11 -21.51
CA PHE A 117 -12.92 18.05 -22.20
C PHE A 117 -13.72 16.73 -22.10
N PRO A 118 -14.68 16.49 -23.01
CA PRO A 118 -15.64 15.39 -22.91
C PRO A 118 -14.99 14.01 -22.77
N ILE A 119 -13.96 13.73 -23.56
CA ILE A 119 -13.27 12.43 -23.57
C ILE A 119 -12.57 12.19 -22.21
N ILE A 120 -11.80 13.17 -21.74
CA ILE A 120 -11.03 13.06 -20.49
C ILE A 120 -11.97 12.97 -19.29
N GLY A 121 -12.99 13.84 -19.22
CA GLY A 121 -13.98 13.81 -18.15
C GLY A 121 -14.70 12.48 -18.06
N ASN A 122 -15.13 11.92 -19.20
CA ASN A 122 -15.76 10.62 -19.27
C ASN A 122 -14.84 9.51 -18.74
N HIS A 123 -13.57 9.44 -19.18
CA HIS A 123 -12.63 8.44 -18.67
C HIS A 123 -12.40 8.55 -17.16
N ILE A 124 -12.28 9.75 -16.63
CA ILE A 124 -12.14 9.97 -15.18
C ILE A 124 -13.36 9.46 -14.43
N MET A 125 -14.56 9.70 -14.95
CA MET A 125 -15.80 9.18 -14.34
C MET A 125 -15.85 7.66 -14.33
N TRP A 126 -15.42 6.98 -15.41
CA TRP A 126 -15.35 5.52 -15.45
C TRP A 126 -14.33 4.96 -14.47
N ILE A 127 -13.15 5.57 -14.37
CA ILE A 127 -12.13 5.18 -13.39
C ILE A 127 -12.66 5.36 -11.97
N ALA A 128 -13.35 6.48 -11.70
CA ALA A 128 -13.98 6.73 -10.41
C ALA A 128 -15.05 5.69 -10.08
N LEU A 129 -15.87 5.28 -11.06
CA LEU A 129 -16.87 4.24 -10.86
C LEU A 129 -16.22 2.88 -10.54
N LEU A 130 -15.14 2.51 -11.24
CA LEU A 130 -14.37 1.30 -10.94
C LEU A 130 -13.76 1.35 -9.53
N ALA A 131 -13.19 2.50 -9.13
CA ALA A 131 -12.64 2.70 -7.80
C ALA A 131 -13.72 2.60 -6.71
N PHE A 132 -14.90 3.17 -6.95
CA PHE A 132 -16.05 3.07 -6.05
C PHE A 132 -16.48 1.61 -5.85
N LEU A 133 -16.63 0.86 -6.94
CA LEU A 133 -16.97 -0.57 -6.90
C LEU A 133 -15.89 -1.38 -6.18
N LEU A 134 -14.61 -1.10 -6.44
CA LEU A 134 -13.51 -1.73 -5.72
C LEU A 134 -13.59 -1.45 -4.21
N GLY A 135 -13.89 -0.22 -3.81
CA GLY A 135 -14.12 0.14 -2.42
C GLY A 135 -15.25 -0.66 -1.78
N LEU A 136 -16.38 -0.83 -2.49
CA LEU A 136 -17.48 -1.68 -2.02
C LEU A 136 -17.08 -3.16 -1.89
N VAL A 137 -16.31 -3.70 -2.83
CA VAL A 137 -15.80 -5.08 -2.77
C VAL A 137 -14.90 -5.26 -1.54
N ILE A 138 -14.02 -4.30 -1.27
CA ILE A 138 -13.16 -4.30 -0.07
C ILE A 138 -14.03 -4.34 1.18
N LEU A 139 -15.08 -3.50 1.28
CA LEU A 139 -15.95 -3.46 2.45
C LEU A 139 -16.84 -4.70 2.61
N PHE A 140 -17.21 -5.35 1.51
CA PHE A 140 -18.01 -6.56 1.54
C PHE A 140 -17.25 -7.73 2.18
N ASN A 141 -15.94 -7.87 1.89
CA ASN A 141 -15.09 -8.85 2.55
C ASN A 141 -13.64 -8.34 2.72
N PRO A 142 -13.36 -7.58 3.79
CA PRO A 142 -12.06 -6.96 4.02
C PRO A 142 -10.91 -7.98 4.11
N VAL A 143 -11.15 -9.12 4.77
CA VAL A 143 -10.13 -10.15 4.97
C VAL A 143 -9.84 -10.88 3.67
N ALA A 144 -10.86 -11.31 2.93
CA ALA A 144 -10.65 -11.99 1.66
C ALA A 144 -9.93 -11.10 0.65
N THR A 145 -10.27 -9.81 0.61
CA THR A 145 -9.59 -8.84 -0.26
C THR A 145 -8.12 -8.69 0.11
N SER A 146 -7.79 -8.70 1.41
CA SER A 146 -6.42 -8.63 1.88
C SER A 146 -5.62 -9.91 1.60
N VAL A 147 -6.24 -11.07 1.79
CA VAL A 147 -5.65 -12.37 1.43
C VAL A 147 -5.38 -12.44 -0.08
N PHE A 148 -6.30 -11.93 -0.90
CA PHE A 148 -6.08 -11.80 -2.33
C PHE A 148 -4.86 -10.93 -2.65
N VAL A 149 -4.70 -9.77 -2.00
CA VAL A 149 -3.50 -8.92 -2.15
C VAL A 149 -2.24 -9.68 -1.75
N VAL A 150 -2.26 -10.45 -0.66
CA VAL A 150 -1.12 -11.30 -0.24
C VAL A 150 -0.73 -12.29 -1.32
N TYR A 151 -1.70 -12.94 -1.97
CA TYR A 151 -1.42 -13.85 -3.09
C TYR A 151 -0.83 -13.14 -4.30
N VAL A 152 -1.32 -11.95 -4.64
CA VAL A 152 -0.75 -11.13 -5.73
C VAL A 152 0.70 -10.78 -5.44
N VAL A 153 1.01 -10.36 -4.21
CA VAL A 153 2.38 -10.06 -3.77
C VAL A 153 3.26 -11.31 -3.79
N ALA A 154 2.74 -12.44 -3.32
CA ALA A 154 3.45 -13.71 -3.33
C ALA A 154 3.82 -14.13 -4.77
N PHE A 155 2.88 -13.99 -5.71
CA PHE A 155 3.12 -14.29 -7.11
C PHE A 155 4.14 -13.32 -7.74
N ALA A 156 4.07 -12.03 -7.42
CA ALA A 156 5.05 -11.05 -7.86
C ALA A 156 6.47 -11.39 -7.35
N PHE A 157 6.59 -11.82 -6.09
CA PHE A 157 7.88 -12.28 -5.54
C PHE A 157 8.40 -13.52 -6.24
N LEU A 158 7.54 -14.48 -6.60
CA LEU A 158 7.98 -15.62 -7.40
C LEU A 158 8.50 -15.19 -8.77
N ILE A 159 7.79 -14.32 -9.49
CA ILE A 159 8.24 -13.79 -10.79
C ILE A 159 9.59 -13.10 -10.64
N VAL A 160 9.71 -12.15 -9.71
CA VAL A 160 10.96 -11.42 -9.48
C VAL A 160 12.09 -12.38 -9.10
N GLY A 161 11.81 -13.33 -8.20
CA GLY A 161 12.77 -14.32 -7.75
C GLY A 161 13.33 -15.17 -8.89
N PHE A 162 12.45 -15.72 -9.73
CA PHE A 162 12.87 -16.47 -10.91
C PHE A 162 13.62 -15.60 -11.91
N THR A 163 13.19 -14.36 -12.16
CA THR A 163 13.91 -13.46 -13.08
C THR A 163 15.34 -13.18 -12.61
N TYR A 164 15.55 -12.95 -11.31
CA TYR A 164 16.89 -12.71 -10.76
C TYR A 164 17.78 -13.95 -10.81
N ILE A 165 17.22 -15.14 -10.54
CA ILE A 165 17.95 -16.41 -10.70
C ILE A 165 18.37 -16.58 -12.16
N LEU A 166 17.46 -16.39 -13.13
CA LEU A 166 17.77 -16.52 -14.55
C LEU A 166 18.83 -15.51 -15.00
N ASP A 167 18.72 -14.25 -14.57
CA ASP A 167 19.69 -13.21 -14.89
C ASP A 167 21.08 -13.48 -14.31
N ALA A 168 21.18 -14.13 -13.15
CA ALA A 168 22.45 -14.51 -12.54
C ALA A 168 23.24 -15.52 -13.38
N PHE A 169 22.55 -16.37 -14.14
CA PHE A 169 23.17 -17.37 -15.05
C PHE A 169 23.36 -16.87 -16.48
N ARG A 170 22.58 -15.87 -16.91
CA ARG A 170 22.72 -15.26 -18.26
C ARG A 170 23.85 -14.24 -18.36
N LYS A 171 24.06 -13.46 -17.29
CA LYS A 171 25.12 -12.43 -17.22
C LYS A 171 26.45 -13.04 -16.87
#